data_AF-A0A6I6FDF0-F1
#
_entry.id   AF-A0A6I6FDF0-F1
#
_cell.length_a   1.000
_cell.length_b   1.000
_cell.length_c   1.000
_cell.angle_alpha   90.00
_cell.angle_beta   90.00
_cell.angle_gamma   90.00
#
_symmetry.space_group_name_H-M   'P 1'
#
loop_
_entity.id
_entity.type
_entity.pdbx_description
1 polymer ?
#
loop_
_entity_poly.entity_id
_entity_poly.type
_entity_poly.pdbx_seq_one_letter_code
_entity_poly.pdbx_strand_id
1 'polypeptide(L)'
;MKNIEEIIKSIEDGTVKLELINDMGIANPSTTIVDANEYKKVYVIPDDNAFKAIYVKGEEYYYGERIYCADEAQTGSCNIEYEKLYKIL
;
A
#
# COMPACT_ATOMS: atom_id res chain seq x y z
N MET A 1 2.76 -16.95 12.59
CA MET A 1 2.51 -16.08 11.42
C MET A 1 1.16 -16.45 10.82
N LYS A 2 0.24 -15.49 10.64
CA LYS A 2 -1.01 -15.71 9.87
C LYS A 2 -0.64 -16.13 8.43
N ASN A 3 -1.44 -17.01 7.83
CA ASN A 3 -1.26 -17.38 6.42
C ASN A 3 -1.58 -16.16 5.54
N ILE A 4 -0.75 -15.86 4.55
CA ILE A 4 -0.94 -14.72 3.67
C ILE A 4 -2.28 -14.79 2.90
N GLU A 5 -2.74 -16.01 2.57
CA GLU A 5 -4.03 -16.23 1.93
C GLU A 5 -5.20 -15.80 2.82
N GLU A 6 -5.12 -16.04 4.13
CA GLU A 6 -6.13 -15.59 5.09
C GLU A 6 -6.16 -14.07 5.22
N ILE A 7 -4.98 -13.44 5.14
CA ILE A 7 -4.85 -11.98 5.19
C ILE A 7 -5.48 -11.35 3.94
N ILE A 8 -5.16 -11.88 2.75
CA ILE A 8 -5.72 -11.41 1.47
C ILE A 8 -7.25 -11.49 1.53
N LYS A 9 -7.78 -12.66 1.92
CA LYS A 9 -9.22 -12.85 2.04
C LYS A 9 -9.85 -11.89 3.05
N SER A 10 -9.21 -11.66 4.20
CA SER A 10 -9.72 -10.73 5.21
C SER A 10 -9.75 -9.27 4.73
N ILE A 11 -8.80 -8.88 3.87
CA ILE A 11 -8.79 -7.57 3.20
C ILE A 11 -9.95 -7.48 2.20
N GLU A 12 -10.11 -8.48 1.33
CA GLU A 12 -11.20 -8.53 0.33
C GLU A 12 -12.59 -8.56 0.98
N ASP A 13 -12.75 -9.31 2.07
CA ASP A 13 -14.00 -9.40 2.84
C ASP A 13 -14.26 -8.17 3.73
N GLY A 14 -13.30 -7.23 3.84
CA GLY A 14 -13.41 -6.03 4.68
C GLY A 14 -13.46 -6.34 6.19
N THR A 15 -12.98 -7.51 6.60
CA THR A 15 -12.99 -7.97 8.01
C THR A 15 -11.67 -7.72 8.73
N VAL A 16 -10.63 -7.35 7.97
CA VAL A 16 -9.32 -7.00 8.49
C VAL A 16 -9.40 -5.72 9.33
N LYS A 17 -8.71 -5.72 10.48
CA LYS A 17 -8.48 -4.50 11.25
C LYS A 17 -7.18 -3.85 10.79
N LEU A 18 -7.28 -2.61 10.34
CA LEU A 18 -6.17 -1.82 9.84
C LEU A 18 -5.90 -0.64 10.78
N GLU A 19 -4.63 -0.46 11.13
CA GLU A 19 -4.14 0.73 11.83
C GLU A 19 -3.35 1.58 10.83
N LEU A 20 -3.75 2.83 10.62
CA LEU A 20 -3.07 3.75 9.70
C LEU A 20 -1.70 4.15 10.29
N ILE A 21 -0.63 3.88 9.56
CA ILE A 21 0.75 4.18 9.96
C ILE A 21 1.30 5.38 9.18
N ASN A 22 0.94 5.49 7.90
CA ASN A 22 1.38 6.58 7.06
C ASN A 22 0.30 6.98 6.05
N ASP A 23 0.23 8.28 5.79
CA ASP A 23 -0.74 8.90 4.90
C ASP A 23 -0.12 10.15 4.26
N MET A 24 0.41 10.03 3.04
CA MET A 24 1.18 11.12 2.43
C MET A 24 1.09 11.21 0.92
N GLY A 25 1.16 12.44 0.41
CA GLY A 25 1.43 12.72 -1.01
C GLY A 25 2.92 12.67 -1.32
N ILE A 26 3.26 12.07 -2.46
CA ILE A 26 4.62 11.87 -2.95
C ILE A 26 4.77 12.62 -4.27
N ALA A 27 5.51 13.72 -4.25
CA ALA A 27 5.81 14.52 -5.45
C ALA A 27 6.99 13.95 -6.28
N ASN A 28 7.71 12.97 -5.74
CA ASN A 28 8.82 12.30 -6.43
C ASN A 28 8.69 10.77 -6.21
N PRO A 29 8.10 10.02 -7.16
CA PRO A 29 7.67 8.64 -6.96
C PRO A 29 8.82 7.64 -6.78
N SER A 30 10.07 8.10 -6.93
CA SER A 30 11.28 7.29 -6.77
C SER A 30 11.65 7.00 -5.30
N THR A 31 10.90 7.52 -4.33
CA THR A 31 11.12 7.24 -2.89
C THR A 31 9.80 7.05 -2.19
N THR A 32 9.53 5.82 -1.75
CA THR A 32 8.30 5.44 -1.07
C THR A 32 8.60 5.03 0.36
N ILE A 33 7.63 5.08 1.27
CA ILE A 33 7.91 4.72 2.67
C ILE A 33 8.36 3.25 2.77
N VAL A 34 7.81 2.39 1.91
CA VAL A 34 8.13 0.96 1.88
C VAL A 34 9.54 0.70 1.37
N ASP A 35 9.99 1.44 0.35
CA ASP A 35 11.34 1.30 -0.20
C ASP A 35 12.42 1.80 0.79
N ALA A 36 12.08 2.80 1.61
CA ALA A 36 13.02 3.39 2.56
C ALA A 36 13.15 2.64 3.90
N ASN A 37 12.24 1.71 4.23
CA ASN A 37 12.07 1.23 5.61
C ASN A 37 11.96 -0.30 5.76
N GLU A 38 12.72 -1.06 4.97
CA GLU A 38 12.88 -2.53 5.08
C GLU A 38 11.59 -3.34 4.90
N TYR A 39 10.56 -2.78 4.26
CA TYR A 39 9.33 -3.50 3.99
C TYR A 39 9.52 -4.46 2.81
N LYS A 40 9.36 -5.76 3.06
CA LYS A 40 9.41 -6.76 2.00
C LYS A 40 8.03 -6.99 1.41
N LYS A 41 7.84 -6.63 0.14
CA LYS A 41 6.62 -6.94 -0.61
C LYS A 41 6.46 -8.46 -0.76
N VAL A 42 5.31 -9.00 -0.37
CA VAL A 42 5.03 -10.44 -0.38
C VAL A 42 3.85 -10.81 -1.26
N TYR A 43 2.92 -9.88 -1.51
CA TYR A 43 1.78 -10.08 -2.41
C TYR A 43 1.34 -8.75 -3.02
N VAL A 44 0.88 -8.78 -4.27
CA VAL A 44 0.26 -7.63 -4.95
C VAL A 44 -1.21 -7.98 -5.18
N ILE A 45 -2.11 -7.13 -4.69
CA ILE A 45 -3.55 -7.28 -4.89
C ILE A 45 -3.88 -6.62 -6.24
N PRO A 46 -4.43 -7.38 -7.21
CA PRO A 46 -4.82 -6.82 -8.50
C PRO A 46 -5.91 -5.75 -8.33
N ASP A 47 -5.66 -4.55 -8.85
CA ASP A 47 -6.61 -3.44 -8.87
C ASP A 47 -6.28 -2.53 -10.06
N ASP A 48 -7.31 -2.12 -10.82
CA ASP A 48 -7.15 -1.35 -12.06
C ASP A 48 -6.89 0.14 -11.81
N ASN A 49 -7.23 0.65 -10.62
CA ASN A 49 -7.22 2.08 -10.29
C ASN A 49 -6.14 2.46 -9.28
N ALA A 50 -5.67 1.49 -8.50
CA ALA A 50 -4.67 1.72 -7.47
C ALA A 50 -3.66 0.57 -7.43
N PHE A 51 -2.47 0.84 -6.96
CA PHE A 51 -1.54 -0.21 -6.58
C PHE A 51 -1.78 -0.62 -5.13
N LYS A 52 -2.03 -1.90 -4.90
CA LYS A 52 -2.29 -2.46 -3.59
C LYS A 52 -1.35 -3.63 -3.32
N ALA A 53 -0.74 -3.68 -2.14
CA ALA A 53 0.21 -4.74 -1.81
C ALA A 53 0.24 -5.06 -0.33
N ILE A 54 0.62 -6.30 -0.03
CA ILE A 54 0.94 -6.76 1.32
C ILE A 54 2.45 -6.79 1.48
N TYR A 55 2.92 -6.25 2.60
CA TYR A 55 4.32 -6.22 2.99
C TYR A 55 4.53 -6.96 4.32
N VAL A 56 5.77 -7.41 4.53
CA VAL A 56 6.25 -7.94 5.80
C VAL A 56 7.41 -7.09 6.28
N LYS A 57 7.40 -6.74 7.57
CA LYS A 57 8.54 -6.15 8.27
C LYS A 57 8.65 -6.80 9.64
N GLY A 58 9.77 -7.48 9.90
CA GLY A 58 9.89 -8.36 11.06
C GLY A 58 8.85 -9.48 11.03
N GLU A 59 8.05 -9.60 12.09
CA GLU A 59 6.98 -10.60 12.22
C GLU A 59 5.58 -10.05 11.88
N GLU A 60 5.52 -8.80 11.42
CA GLU A 60 4.27 -8.07 11.22
C GLU A 60 3.94 -7.91 9.74
N TYR A 61 2.64 -7.87 9.45
CA TYR A 61 2.11 -7.65 8.11
C TYR A 61 1.55 -6.24 7.98
N TYR A 62 1.71 -5.70 6.77
CA TYR A 62 1.30 -4.36 6.42
C TYR A 62 0.56 -4.37 5.10
N TYR A 63 -0.40 -3.47 4.96
CA TYR A 63 -1.16 -3.25 3.75
C TYR A 63 -0.85 -1.85 3.22
N GLY A 64 -0.40 -1.76 1.97
CA GLY A 64 -0.11 -0.49 1.32
C GLY A 64 -1.02 -0.24 0.14
N GLU A 65 -1.48 1.00 0.01
CA GLU A 65 -2.26 1.49 -1.11
C GLU A 65 -1.56 2.67 -1.75
N ARG A 66 -1.56 2.71 -3.08
CA ARG A 66 -1.09 3.85 -3.84
C ARG A 66 -2.06 4.24 -4.93
N ILE A 67 -2.47 5.50 -4.90
CA ILE A 67 -3.27 6.12 -5.94
C ILE A 67 -2.30 6.88 -6.86
N TYR A 68 -2.30 6.50 -8.12
CA TYR A 68 -1.56 7.22 -9.15
C TYR A 68 -2.32 8.50 -9.49
N CYS A 69 -1.60 9.62 -9.60
CA CYS A 69 -2.11 10.89 -10.12
C CYS A 69 -3.20 11.52 -9.26
N ALA A 70 -2.90 11.66 -7.98
CA ALA A 70 -3.78 12.30 -7.01
C ALA A 70 -3.95 13.82 -7.27
N ASP A 71 -3.17 14.41 -8.16
CA ASP A 71 -3.31 15.79 -8.63
C ASP A 71 -4.27 15.95 -9.81
N GLU A 72 -4.89 14.87 -10.30
CA GLU A 72 -5.85 14.86 -11.43
C GLU A 72 -5.33 15.60 -12.68
N ALA A 73 -4.00 15.63 -12.88
CA ALA A 73 -3.39 16.36 -13.97
C ALA A 73 -3.84 15.80 -15.34
N GLN A 74 -4.68 16.56 -16.05
CA GLN A 74 -5.24 16.16 -17.36
C GLN A 74 -4.19 16.10 -18.49
N THR A 75 -2.98 16.61 -18.26
CA THR A 75 -1.93 16.77 -19.27
C THR A 75 -0.80 15.76 -19.08
N GLY A 76 -1.06 14.47 -19.29
CA GLY A 76 -0.06 13.42 -19.61
C GLY A 76 1.12 13.14 -18.65
N SER A 77 1.37 13.99 -17.65
CA SER A 77 2.44 13.87 -16.67
C SER A 77 1.86 14.05 -15.27
N CYS A 78 1.59 12.91 -14.68
CA CYS A 78 1.26 12.70 -13.28
C CYS A 78 2.42 13.12 -12.38
N ASN A 79 2.24 14.08 -11.46
CA ASN A 79 3.35 14.56 -10.63
C ASN A 79 3.21 14.19 -9.16
N ILE A 80 2.02 13.77 -8.72
CA ILE A 80 1.77 13.41 -7.32
C ILE A 80 1.12 12.02 -7.25
N GLU A 81 1.80 11.11 -6.55
CA GLU A 81 1.22 9.85 -6.09
C GLU A 81 0.74 10.02 -4.65
N TYR A 82 -0.30 9.31 -4.25
CA TYR A 82 -0.75 9.29 -2.87
C TYR A 82 -0.54 7.91 -2.28
N GLU A 83 0.19 7.82 -1.18
CA GLU A 83 0.54 6.55 -0.53
C GLU A 83 -0.05 6.47 0.87
N LYS A 84 -0.68 5.33 1.16
CA LYS A 84 -1.09 4.94 2.51
C LYS A 84 -0.43 3.64 2.90
N LEU A 85 -0.03 3.54 4.16
CA LEU A 85 0.47 2.31 4.76
C LEU A 85 -0.29 2.03 6.05
N TYR A 86 -0.73 0.79 6.18
CA TYR A 86 -1.46 0.29 7.32
C TYR A 86 -0.74 -0.90 7.95
N LYS A 87 -0.81 -1.01 9.26
CA LYS A 87 -0.49 -2.24 9.99
C LYS A 87 -1.73 -3.12 10.06
N ILE A 88 -1.54 -4.42 9.83
CA ILE A 88 -2.61 -5.42 9.91
C ILE A 88 -2.62 -6.04 11.31
N LEU A 89 -3.76 -5.98 12.00
CA LEU A 89 -3.95 -6.51 13.36
C LEU A 89 -4.53 -7.94 13.36
#